data_AF-A0AA88DA40-F1
#
_entry.id   AF-A0AA88DA40-F1
#
_cell.length_a   1.000
_cell.length_b   1.000
_cell.length_c   1.000
_cell.angle_alpha   90.00
_cell.angle_beta   90.00
_cell.angle_gamma   90.00
#
_symmetry.space_group_name_H-M   'P 1'
#
loop_
_entity.id
_entity.type
_entity.pdbx_description
1 polymer ?
#
loop_
_entity_poly.entity_id
_entity_poly.type
_entity_poly.pdbx_seq_one_letter_code
_entity_poly.pdbx_strand_id
1 'polypeptide(L)'
;MAEEMTGPTVDQHNSFKASCTLNVKESGPSDPNPMSNASKECQLFIPDLVNGGVVLVAIGRAYMDCVPTDTVHGIPLGEENVRVTITVPKLNHALLPISTNEATSIEEAVGGFLVECCARTCMDQRFKFISPVIVSPVQQNVDRATYVREKADYILRILRNAPKGKQFLMPYNSGQHWILAVINPWDDSVMYFNPLGNEPGDDFKDLITMALNDWKVLVGSGMRQRHNWQTLIDTVRCPIHEGYVECGYFVLAYMREITFTVDGLVVLQTKDFYTDADMSLVRHEWITFVMRFI
;
A
#
# COMPACT_ATOMS: atom_id res chain seq x y z
N MET A 1 -36.94 2.85 46.65
CA MET A 1 -36.57 3.95 45.75
C MET A 1 -35.19 4.40 46.18
N ALA A 2 -34.17 3.98 45.44
CA ALA A 2 -32.81 4.48 45.57
C ALA A 2 -32.33 4.70 44.14
N GLU A 3 -32.07 5.96 43.80
CA GLU A 3 -31.52 6.39 42.52
C GLU A 3 -30.05 5.99 42.47
N GLU A 4 -29.68 5.22 41.44
CA GLU A 4 -28.29 4.93 41.10
C GLU A 4 -27.79 6.08 40.21
N MET A 5 -26.94 6.93 40.75
CA MET A 5 -26.23 7.97 39.99
C MET A 5 -25.17 7.30 39.11
N THR A 6 -25.42 7.21 37.82
CA THR A 6 -24.41 6.87 36.82
C THR A 6 -23.44 8.04 36.64
N GLY A 7 -22.15 7.77 36.88
CA GLY A 7 -21.06 8.70 36.60
C GLY A 7 -20.87 8.95 35.09
N PRO A 8 -20.09 9.97 34.71
CA PRO A 8 -19.93 10.34 33.31
C PRO A 8 -19.18 9.25 32.56
N THR A 9 -19.81 8.73 31.51
CA THR A 9 -19.17 7.92 30.48
C THR A 9 -18.06 8.74 29.81
N VAL A 10 -16.81 8.30 29.97
CA VAL A 10 -15.68 8.82 29.20
C VAL A 10 -15.88 8.40 27.74
N ASP A 11 -16.07 9.38 26.88
CA ASP A 11 -16.23 9.21 25.44
C ASP A 11 -15.04 8.43 24.85
N GLN A 12 -15.37 7.46 23.98
CA GLN A 12 -14.39 6.76 23.15
C GLN A 12 -13.66 7.77 22.28
N HIS A 13 -12.40 8.01 22.62
CA HIS A 13 -11.51 8.94 21.93
C HIS A 13 -11.44 8.64 20.43
N ASN A 14 -11.68 9.69 19.62
CA ASN A 14 -11.33 9.75 18.20
C ASN A 14 -9.82 9.49 18.04
N SER A 15 -9.45 8.24 17.74
CA SER A 15 -8.08 7.89 17.35
C SER A 15 -7.82 8.42 15.94
N PHE A 16 -6.78 9.24 15.81
CA PHE A 16 -6.30 9.71 14.51
C PHE A 16 -5.11 8.85 14.09
N LYS A 17 -5.20 8.21 12.92
CA LYS A 17 -4.20 7.26 12.41
C LYS A 17 -2.89 7.95 12.05
N ALA A 18 -1.75 7.40 12.47
CA ALA A 18 -0.42 7.89 12.14
C ALA A 18 0.39 6.94 11.23
N SER A 19 1.47 7.44 10.63
CA SER A 19 2.39 6.66 9.80
C SER A 19 3.82 6.85 10.31
N CYS A 20 4.64 5.80 10.43
CA CYS A 20 6.10 6.01 10.56
C CYS A 20 6.78 6.04 9.17
N THR A 21 8.11 6.14 9.06
CA THR A 21 8.99 5.86 7.89
C THR A 21 10.32 5.27 8.33
N LEU A 22 10.77 4.12 7.81
CA LEU A 22 12.08 3.54 8.17
C LEU A 22 13.22 4.16 7.38
N ASN A 23 14.27 4.61 8.07
CA ASN A 23 15.54 5.00 7.45
C ASN A 23 16.46 3.79 7.34
N VAL A 24 16.63 3.23 6.14
CA VAL A 24 17.67 2.23 5.87
C VAL A 24 18.94 2.97 5.49
N LYS A 25 19.83 3.23 6.46
CA LYS A 25 21.24 3.50 6.12
C LYS A 25 21.89 2.16 5.80
N GLU A 26 22.38 1.99 4.58
CA GLU A 26 23.21 0.84 4.21
C GLU A 26 24.42 0.80 5.16
N SER A 27 24.45 -0.20 6.04
CA SER A 27 25.62 -0.47 6.86
C SER A 27 26.72 -1.02 5.96
N GLY A 28 27.82 -0.28 5.85
CA GLY A 28 29.06 -0.78 5.22
C GLY A 28 29.59 -2.04 5.92
N PRO A 29 30.55 -2.74 5.31
CA PRO A 29 30.97 -4.05 5.77
C PRO A 29 31.76 -3.96 7.09
N SER A 30 31.54 -4.96 7.94
CA SER A 30 32.22 -5.31 9.20
C SER A 30 31.90 -4.52 10.47
N ASP A 31 31.03 -5.11 11.30
CA ASP A 31 31.21 -5.15 12.76
C ASP A 31 30.72 -6.51 13.28
N PRO A 32 31.59 -7.37 13.87
CA PRO A 32 31.20 -8.65 14.44
C PRO A 32 30.87 -8.45 15.92
N ASN A 33 29.62 -8.09 16.24
CA ASN A 33 29.15 -8.16 17.62
C ASN A 33 27.78 -8.87 17.70
N PRO A 34 27.72 -10.10 18.25
CA PRO A 34 26.50 -10.86 18.34
C PRO A 34 25.72 -10.46 19.60
N MET A 35 25.07 -9.28 19.55
CA MET A 35 23.98 -8.85 20.46
C MET A 35 23.44 -7.50 19.99
N SER A 36 22.75 -7.46 18.84
CA SER A 36 22.01 -6.27 18.43
C SER A 36 20.51 -6.55 18.46
N ASN A 37 19.79 -5.98 19.44
CA ASN A 37 18.34 -5.76 19.32
C ASN A 37 18.12 -4.96 18.05
N ALA A 38 17.63 -5.59 16.98
CA ALA A 38 17.64 -5.07 15.61
C ALA A 38 16.55 -4.00 15.40
N SER A 39 16.62 -2.91 16.16
CA SER A 39 15.76 -1.75 15.99
C SER A 39 16.27 -0.87 14.86
N LYS A 40 15.36 -0.36 14.02
CA LYS A 40 15.66 0.57 12.92
C LYS A 40 15.15 1.96 13.25
N GLU A 41 15.89 2.99 12.86
CA GLU A 41 15.42 4.38 13.00
C GLU A 41 14.17 4.60 12.15
N CYS A 42 13.16 5.27 12.70
CA CYS A 42 11.94 5.62 11.98
C CYS A 42 11.47 7.06 12.24
N GLN A 43 10.70 7.63 11.31
CA GLN A 43 10.16 8.99 11.38
C GLN A 43 8.63 8.94 11.54
N LEU A 44 8.07 9.52 12.59
CA LEU A 44 6.62 9.49 12.87
C LEU A 44 5.92 10.70 12.28
N PHE A 45 4.85 10.45 11.53
CA PHE A 45 4.03 11.43 10.86
C PHE A 45 2.56 11.32 11.31
N ILE A 46 1.89 12.47 11.49
CA ILE A 46 0.44 12.54 11.72
C ILE A 46 -0.25 13.33 10.60
N PRO A 47 -1.54 13.09 10.32
CA PRO A 47 -2.29 13.89 9.35
C PRO A 47 -2.35 15.37 9.74
N ASP A 48 -2.00 16.25 8.80
CA ASP A 48 -2.28 17.69 8.95
C ASP A 48 -3.74 17.96 8.53
N LEU A 49 -4.61 18.14 9.52
CA LEU A 49 -6.04 18.41 9.26
C LEU A 49 -6.29 19.85 8.77
N VAL A 50 -5.33 20.76 8.97
CA VAL A 50 -5.48 22.19 8.64
C VAL A 50 -4.96 22.48 7.24
N ASN A 51 -3.75 22.01 6.92
CA ASN A 51 -3.11 22.28 5.64
C ASN A 51 -3.21 21.10 4.65
N GLY A 52 -3.67 19.94 5.12
CA GLY A 52 -3.67 18.70 4.33
C GLY A 52 -2.28 18.08 4.21
N GLY A 53 -2.21 16.75 4.16
CA GLY A 53 -0.94 16.00 4.07
C GLY A 53 -0.56 15.38 5.42
N VAL A 54 0.73 15.21 5.66
CA VAL A 54 1.26 14.65 6.90
C VAL A 54 2.39 15.52 7.46
N VAL A 55 2.43 15.67 8.78
CA VAL A 55 3.46 16.44 9.49
C VAL A 55 4.40 15.47 10.20
N LEU A 56 5.71 15.65 10.01
CA LEU A 56 6.72 14.95 10.81
C LEU A 56 6.65 15.46 12.26
N VAL A 57 6.27 14.59 13.19
CA VAL A 57 6.12 14.96 14.60
C VAL A 57 7.18 14.38 15.50
N ALA A 58 7.84 13.29 15.11
CA ALA A 58 8.94 12.71 15.88
C ALA A 58 9.89 11.84 15.05
N ILE A 59 11.07 11.56 15.61
CA ILE A 59 11.98 10.51 15.15
C ILE A 59 12.07 9.48 16.28
N GLY A 60 12.02 8.20 15.92
CA GLY A 60 11.96 7.08 16.83
C GLY A 60 12.77 5.87 16.38
N ARG A 61 12.55 4.74 17.05
CA ARG A 61 13.09 3.43 16.66
C ARG A 61 11.98 2.39 16.63
N ALA A 62 11.89 1.65 15.54
CA ALA A 62 10.95 0.54 15.38
C ALA A 62 11.66 -0.80 15.62
N TYR A 63 11.05 -1.66 16.44
CA TYR A 63 11.56 -2.98 16.81
C TYR A 63 10.85 -4.03 15.95
N MET A 64 11.62 -4.75 15.14
CA MET A 64 11.07 -5.64 14.09
C MET A 64 10.90 -7.09 14.55
N ASP A 65 11.37 -7.41 15.75
CA ASP A 65 11.40 -8.72 16.38
C ASP A 65 10.22 -8.95 17.34
N CYS A 66 9.21 -8.08 17.30
CA CYS A 66 8.03 -8.20 18.14
C CYS A 66 7.06 -9.29 17.63
N VAL A 67 6.42 -10.00 18.55
CA VAL A 67 5.34 -10.95 18.23
C VAL A 67 3.97 -10.34 18.53
N PRO A 68 2.88 -10.80 17.88
CA PRO A 68 1.54 -10.21 18.06
C PRO A 68 1.03 -10.22 19.50
N THR A 69 1.52 -11.15 20.31
CA THR A 69 1.19 -11.28 21.75
C THR A 69 2.00 -10.36 22.65
N ASP A 70 3.06 -9.74 22.15
CA ASP A 70 3.82 -8.76 22.93
C ASP A 70 2.90 -7.60 23.29
N THR A 71 3.04 -7.12 24.52
CA THR A 71 2.22 -6.01 25.00
C THR A 71 3.01 -4.72 25.00
N VAL A 72 2.26 -3.63 24.85
CA VAL A 72 2.70 -2.27 25.13
C VAL A 72 1.55 -1.64 25.90
N HIS A 73 1.85 -1.14 27.09
CA HIS A 73 0.82 -0.64 28.03
C HIS A 73 -0.27 -1.66 28.35
N GLY A 74 0.10 -2.96 28.41
CA GLY A 74 -0.83 -4.06 28.67
C GLY A 74 -1.76 -4.42 27.50
N ILE A 75 -1.66 -3.70 26.37
CA ILE A 75 -2.42 -3.98 25.15
C ILE A 75 -1.55 -4.83 24.21
N PRO A 76 -2.03 -6.00 23.74
CA PRO A 76 -1.32 -6.79 22.74
C PRO A 76 -1.09 -5.99 21.46
N LEU A 77 0.09 -6.09 20.86
CA LEU A 77 0.44 -5.41 19.62
C LEU A 77 -0.53 -5.80 18.48
N GLY A 78 -0.90 -7.08 18.38
CA GLY A 78 -1.64 -7.58 17.22
C GLY A 78 -0.72 -7.82 16.01
N GLU A 79 -1.26 -8.43 14.96
CA GLU A 79 -0.45 -9.01 13.87
C GLU A 79 0.27 -7.98 12.98
N GLU A 80 -0.22 -6.74 12.93
CA GLU A 80 0.26 -5.72 11.99
C GLU A 80 1.02 -4.55 12.64
N ASN A 81 1.22 -4.60 13.95
CA ASN A 81 1.85 -3.52 14.70
C ASN A 81 3.26 -3.90 15.16
N VAL A 82 4.17 -2.95 15.03
CA VAL A 82 5.50 -3.05 15.65
C VAL A 82 5.60 -2.05 16.78
N ARG A 83 6.40 -2.39 17.80
CA ARG A 83 6.70 -1.48 18.90
C ARG A 83 7.61 -0.36 18.39
N VAL A 84 7.28 0.87 18.79
CA VAL A 84 8.08 2.06 18.48
C VAL A 84 8.41 2.81 19.75
N THR A 85 9.62 3.35 19.82
CA THR A 85 10.00 4.34 20.83
C THR A 85 10.23 5.69 20.18
N ILE A 86 9.80 6.78 20.83
CA ILE A 86 10.15 8.14 20.39
C ILE A 86 11.51 8.52 21.00
N THR A 87 12.44 8.88 20.12
CA THR A 87 13.80 9.30 20.49
C THR A 87 13.93 10.82 20.50
N VAL A 88 13.39 11.48 19.46
CA VAL A 88 13.51 12.93 19.27
C VAL A 88 12.15 13.50 18.86
N PRO A 89 11.50 14.31 19.71
CA PRO A 89 10.29 15.02 19.30
C PRO A 89 10.65 16.10 18.26
N LYS A 90 9.77 16.29 17.27
CA LYS A 90 9.85 17.37 16.27
C LYS A 90 8.74 18.39 16.44
N LEU A 91 7.58 17.95 16.94
CA LEU A 91 6.48 18.82 17.31
C LEU A 91 5.92 18.39 18.68
N ASN A 92 6.39 19.05 19.74
CA ASN A 92 6.16 18.64 21.12
C ASN A 92 4.68 18.48 21.50
N HIS A 93 3.85 19.46 21.12
CA HIS A 93 2.43 19.52 21.48
C HIS A 93 1.51 18.77 20.51
N ALA A 94 2.07 18.06 19.52
CA ALA A 94 1.27 17.20 18.69
C ALA A 94 0.65 16.09 19.54
N LEU A 95 -0.64 15.84 19.35
CA LEU A 95 -1.33 14.75 20.03
C LEU A 95 -0.79 13.41 19.56
N LEU A 96 -0.76 12.45 20.47
CA LEU A 96 -0.45 11.08 20.13
C LEU A 96 -1.57 10.48 19.27
N PRO A 97 -1.22 9.59 18.32
CA PRO A 97 -2.20 8.89 17.49
C PRO A 97 -3.17 8.06 18.34
N ILE A 98 -2.63 7.50 19.42
CA ILE A 98 -3.36 6.83 20.50
C ILE A 98 -2.89 7.47 21.80
N SER A 99 -3.77 8.24 22.43
CA SER A 99 -3.56 8.74 23.78
C SER A 99 -3.62 7.58 24.77
N THR A 100 -2.64 7.47 25.66
CA THR A 100 -2.71 6.56 26.81
C THR A 100 -3.04 7.36 28.07
N ASN A 101 -3.24 6.66 29.18
CA ASN A 101 -3.32 7.26 30.51
C ASN A 101 -1.98 7.89 30.96
N GLU A 102 -0.87 7.54 30.31
CA GLU A 102 0.49 7.99 30.67
C GLU A 102 0.99 9.14 29.80
N ALA A 103 0.55 9.21 28.54
CA ALA A 103 0.97 10.25 27.61
C ALA A 103 -0.15 10.60 26.63
N THR A 104 -0.31 11.89 26.37
CA THR A 104 -1.27 12.47 25.43
C THR A 104 -0.58 13.24 24.30
N SER A 105 0.64 13.73 24.52
CA SER A 105 1.44 14.47 23.55
C SER A 105 2.75 13.76 23.18
N ILE A 106 3.34 14.15 22.04
CA ILE A 106 4.61 13.60 21.55
C ILE A 106 5.75 13.83 22.53
N GLU A 107 5.77 14.97 23.24
CA GLU A 107 6.77 15.26 24.28
C GLU A 107 6.64 14.32 25.48
N GLU A 108 5.41 14.02 25.92
CA GLU A 108 5.15 13.10 27.03
C GLU A 108 5.51 11.64 26.69
N ALA A 109 5.46 11.27 25.40
CA ALA A 109 5.81 9.93 24.94
C ALA A 109 7.31 9.72 24.68
N VAL A 110 8.17 10.73 24.89
CA VAL A 110 9.62 10.57 24.71
C VAL A 110 10.17 9.54 25.69
N GLY A 111 10.85 8.51 25.18
CA GLY A 111 11.34 7.39 25.98
C GLY A 111 10.28 6.35 26.36
N GLY A 112 8.99 6.59 26.06
CA GLY A 112 7.90 5.63 26.17
C GLY A 112 7.71 4.77 24.92
N PHE A 113 6.76 3.83 24.98
CA PHE A 113 6.40 2.94 23.88
C PHE A 113 5.06 3.36 23.25
N LEU A 114 4.95 3.32 21.92
CA LEU A 114 3.71 3.51 21.17
C LEU A 114 3.33 2.25 20.39
N VAL A 115 2.01 2.02 20.25
CA VAL A 115 1.38 0.91 19.51
C VAL A 115 0.72 1.44 18.25
N GLU A 116 1.48 2.06 17.36
CA GLU A 116 1.05 2.18 15.97
C GLU A 116 2.22 2.69 15.12
N CYS A 117 3.18 1.81 14.87
CA CYS A 117 3.83 1.84 13.55
C CYS A 117 2.96 0.97 12.65
N CYS A 118 1.98 1.59 11.99
CA CYS A 118 1.35 0.91 10.87
C CYS A 118 2.47 0.54 9.88
N ALA A 119 2.50 -0.70 9.41
CA ALA A 119 3.39 -1.20 8.37
C ALA A 119 3.42 -0.34 7.07
N ARG A 120 2.61 0.73 6.99
CA ARG A 120 2.50 1.74 5.91
C ARG A 120 3.81 2.20 5.31
N THR A 121 4.89 2.34 6.09
CA THR A 121 6.19 2.72 5.50
C THR A 121 7.17 1.63 5.19
N CYS A 122 6.94 0.43 5.68
CA CYS A 122 7.49 -0.73 5.00
C CYS A 122 6.76 -0.93 3.65
N MET A 123 5.49 -0.53 3.56
CA MET A 123 4.66 -0.67 2.35
C MET A 123 4.93 0.37 1.25
N ASP A 124 5.35 1.59 1.60
CA ASP A 124 5.81 2.59 0.61
C ASP A 124 7.06 2.08 -0.15
N GLN A 125 7.78 1.12 0.46
CA GLN A 125 8.85 0.35 -0.18
C GLN A 125 8.40 -0.98 -0.80
N ARG A 126 7.11 -1.35 -0.87
CA ARG A 126 6.66 -2.59 -1.53
C ARG A 126 6.09 -2.35 -2.92
N PHE A 127 5.40 -1.22 -3.10
CA PHE A 127 4.64 -0.97 -4.31
C PHE A 127 5.32 0.05 -5.22
N LYS A 128 5.09 -0.08 -6.52
CA LYS A 128 5.39 0.95 -7.54
C LYS A 128 4.18 1.05 -8.47
N PHE A 129 3.90 2.26 -8.96
CA PHE A 129 2.76 2.50 -9.83
C PHE A 129 3.21 2.71 -11.27
N ILE A 130 2.55 2.03 -12.21
CA ILE A 130 2.71 2.23 -13.65
C ILE A 130 1.58 3.15 -14.12
N SER A 131 1.94 4.25 -14.78
CA SER A 131 0.97 5.29 -15.14
C SER A 131 -0.01 4.83 -16.22
N PRO A 132 -1.33 4.88 -15.98
CA PRO A 132 -2.33 4.48 -16.98
C PRO A 132 -2.32 5.36 -18.22
N VAL A 133 -1.91 6.63 -18.11
CA VAL A 133 -1.83 7.56 -19.25
C VAL A 133 -0.86 7.06 -20.32
N ILE A 134 0.18 6.32 -19.91
CA ILE A 134 1.22 5.85 -20.83
C ILE A 134 0.86 4.48 -21.40
N VAL A 135 0.37 3.58 -20.56
CA VAL A 135 0.12 2.19 -20.95
C VAL A 135 -1.27 1.93 -21.53
N SER A 136 -2.23 2.85 -21.40
CA SER A 136 -3.57 2.66 -21.96
C SER A 136 -3.63 3.11 -23.42
N PRO A 137 -4.43 2.47 -24.29
CA PRO A 137 -4.61 2.83 -25.70
C PRO A 137 -5.42 4.13 -25.90
N VAL A 138 -5.91 4.74 -24.81
CA VAL A 138 -6.70 5.98 -24.84
C VAL A 138 -5.87 7.07 -25.52
N GLN A 139 -6.36 7.58 -26.67
CA GLN A 139 -5.78 8.66 -27.51
C GLN A 139 -4.77 8.26 -28.61
N GLN A 140 -4.58 6.97 -28.96
CA GLN A 140 -3.57 6.62 -29.98
C GLN A 140 -4.17 6.10 -31.29
N ASN A 141 -3.66 6.62 -32.42
CA ASN A 141 -3.99 6.20 -33.77
C ASN A 141 -2.80 5.45 -34.39
N VAL A 142 -2.43 4.34 -33.76
CA VAL A 142 -1.36 3.43 -34.20
C VAL A 142 -1.91 2.02 -34.31
N ASP A 143 -1.29 1.16 -35.12
CA ASP A 143 -1.71 -0.23 -35.19
C ASP A 143 -1.39 -0.98 -33.88
N ARG A 144 -2.14 -2.06 -33.64
CA ARG A 144 -2.04 -2.87 -32.41
C ARG A 144 -0.62 -3.36 -32.13
N ALA A 145 0.11 -3.81 -33.16
CA ALA A 145 1.43 -4.40 -32.95
C ALA A 145 2.45 -3.35 -32.51
N THR A 146 2.41 -2.17 -33.14
CA THR A 146 3.21 -1.01 -32.73
C THR A 146 2.86 -0.57 -31.31
N TYR A 147 1.56 -0.44 -31.00
CA TYR A 147 1.09 -0.10 -29.66
C TYR A 147 1.64 -1.07 -28.60
N VAL A 148 1.41 -2.38 -28.78
CA VAL A 148 1.85 -3.40 -27.82
C VAL A 148 3.36 -3.33 -27.60
N ARG A 149 4.15 -3.19 -28.68
CA ARG A 149 5.61 -3.12 -28.57
C ARG A 149 6.07 -1.90 -27.78
N GLU A 150 5.61 -0.71 -28.16
CA GLU A 150 6.03 0.53 -27.52
C GLU A 150 5.68 0.57 -26.03
N LYS A 151 4.50 0.08 -25.67
CA LYS A 151 4.06 0.06 -24.26
C LYS A 151 4.77 -1.04 -23.48
N ALA A 152 5.06 -2.18 -24.09
CA ALA A 152 5.85 -3.24 -23.46
C ALA A 152 7.27 -2.76 -23.15
N ASP A 153 7.89 -2.02 -24.07
CA ASP A 153 9.20 -1.39 -23.86
C ASP A 153 9.19 -0.38 -22.71
N TYR A 154 8.09 0.38 -22.55
CA TYR A 154 7.93 1.27 -21.39
C TYR A 154 7.85 0.49 -20.07
N ILE A 155 7.02 -0.56 -20.01
CA ILE A 155 6.90 -1.42 -18.83
C ILE A 155 8.26 -2.05 -18.51
N LEU A 156 8.96 -2.60 -19.50
CA LEU A 156 10.31 -3.17 -19.35
C LEU A 156 11.29 -2.18 -18.70
N ARG A 157 11.27 -0.91 -19.09
CA ARG A 157 12.14 0.14 -18.51
C ARG A 157 11.85 0.39 -17.02
N ILE A 158 10.62 0.16 -16.58
CA ILE A 158 10.24 0.22 -15.17
C ILE A 158 10.73 -1.05 -14.45
N LEU A 159 10.52 -2.23 -15.05
CA LEU A 159 10.82 -3.52 -14.45
C LEU A 159 12.33 -3.85 -14.40
N ARG A 160 13.14 -3.36 -15.33
CA ARG A 160 14.59 -3.66 -15.40
C ARG A 160 15.36 -3.38 -14.10
N ASN A 161 14.90 -2.38 -13.35
CA ASN A 161 15.48 -1.96 -12.08
C ASN A 161 14.56 -2.29 -10.90
N ALA A 162 13.74 -3.33 -11.02
CA ALA A 162 12.84 -3.79 -9.96
C ALA A 162 13.64 -4.51 -8.86
N PRO A 163 13.69 -3.99 -7.62
CA PRO A 163 14.16 -4.78 -6.49
C PRO A 163 13.31 -6.05 -6.31
N LYS A 164 13.91 -7.10 -5.74
CA LYS A 164 13.17 -8.31 -5.36
C LYS A 164 12.10 -7.97 -4.31
N GLY A 165 10.92 -8.58 -4.43
CA GLY A 165 9.79 -8.34 -3.52
C GLY A 165 8.98 -7.07 -3.81
N LYS A 166 9.30 -6.33 -4.88
CA LYS A 166 8.50 -5.20 -5.34
C LYS A 166 7.36 -5.65 -6.23
N GLN A 167 6.17 -5.11 -5.96
CA GLN A 167 4.97 -5.31 -6.77
C GLN A 167 4.62 -4.03 -7.53
N PHE A 168 4.15 -4.19 -8.76
CA PHE A 168 3.82 -3.08 -9.66
C PHE A 168 2.31 -3.03 -9.89
N LEU A 169 1.67 -1.96 -9.44
CA LEU A 169 0.25 -1.71 -9.68
C LEU A 169 0.13 -0.93 -10.99
N MET A 170 -0.61 -1.49 -11.94
CA MET A 170 -0.81 -0.93 -13.26
C MET A 170 -2.31 -0.82 -13.55
N PRO A 171 -2.94 0.31 -13.25
CA PRO A 171 -4.24 0.64 -13.79
C PRO A 171 -4.17 0.69 -15.31
N TYR A 172 -5.17 0.14 -15.97
CA TYR A 172 -5.24 0.07 -17.42
C TYR A 172 -6.67 0.37 -17.88
N ASN A 173 -6.82 1.25 -18.86
CA ASN A 173 -8.10 1.59 -19.45
C ASN A 173 -8.15 1.14 -20.90
N SER A 174 -9.00 0.18 -21.25
CA SER A 174 -9.15 -0.31 -22.63
C SER A 174 -9.90 0.65 -23.58
N GLY A 175 -10.14 1.89 -23.16
CA GLY A 175 -10.90 2.93 -23.88
C GLY A 175 -12.16 3.35 -23.14
N GLN A 176 -12.88 2.39 -22.58
CA GLN A 176 -14.15 2.60 -21.88
C GLN A 176 -14.21 1.87 -20.53
N HIS A 177 -13.19 1.08 -20.19
CA HIS A 177 -13.25 0.18 -19.06
C HIS A 177 -11.91 0.10 -18.35
N TRP A 178 -11.94 0.29 -17.03
CA TRP A 178 -10.78 0.27 -16.15
C TRP A 178 -10.60 -1.10 -15.49
N ILE A 179 -9.38 -1.61 -15.55
CA ILE A 179 -8.91 -2.79 -14.82
C ILE A 179 -7.59 -2.48 -14.11
N LEU A 180 -7.18 -3.35 -13.19
CA LEU A 180 -5.91 -3.22 -12.47
C LEU A 180 -5.07 -4.48 -12.67
N ALA A 181 -3.81 -4.34 -13.04
CA ALA A 181 -2.82 -5.41 -12.93
C ALA A 181 -1.95 -5.23 -11.69
N VAL A 182 -1.62 -6.32 -11.01
CA VAL A 182 -0.53 -6.40 -10.04
C VAL A 182 0.52 -7.33 -10.62
N ILE A 183 1.68 -6.77 -10.97
CA ILE A 183 2.77 -7.49 -11.64
C ILE A 183 3.87 -7.75 -10.64
N ASN A 184 4.30 -9.00 -10.53
CA ASN A 184 5.46 -9.41 -9.75
C ASN A 184 6.49 -10.09 -10.67
N PRO A 185 7.48 -9.34 -11.18
CA PRO A 185 8.42 -9.89 -12.16
C PRO A 185 9.31 -10.99 -11.58
N TRP A 186 9.61 -10.94 -10.28
CA TRP A 186 10.51 -11.90 -9.63
C TRP A 186 9.83 -13.21 -9.25
N ASP A 187 8.54 -13.17 -8.91
CA ASP A 187 7.72 -14.36 -8.66
C ASP A 187 7.07 -14.89 -9.95
N ASP A 188 7.38 -14.24 -11.08
CA ASP A 188 6.94 -14.63 -12.40
C ASP A 188 5.42 -14.67 -12.59
N SER A 189 4.71 -13.79 -11.88
CA SER A 189 3.25 -13.83 -11.81
C SER A 189 2.59 -12.47 -12.05
N VAL A 190 1.37 -12.55 -12.57
CA VAL A 190 0.50 -11.42 -12.86
C VAL A 190 -0.87 -11.72 -12.29
N MET A 191 -1.41 -10.79 -11.52
CA MET A 191 -2.79 -10.81 -11.06
C MET A 191 -3.53 -9.67 -11.74
N TYR A 192 -4.78 -9.89 -12.15
CA TYR A 192 -5.62 -8.83 -12.70
C TYR A 192 -6.95 -8.75 -11.97
N PHE A 193 -7.40 -7.54 -11.71
CA PHE A 193 -8.66 -7.25 -11.05
C PHE A 193 -9.55 -6.51 -12.02
N ASN A 194 -10.67 -7.13 -12.37
CA ASN A 194 -11.62 -6.60 -13.32
C ASN A 194 -12.98 -6.40 -12.64
N PRO A 195 -13.45 -5.15 -12.49
CA PRO A 195 -14.76 -4.87 -11.90
C PRO A 195 -15.95 -5.51 -12.63
N LEU A 196 -15.79 -5.90 -13.91
CA LEU A 196 -16.83 -6.62 -14.67
C LEU A 196 -16.74 -8.15 -14.56
N GLY A 197 -15.69 -8.67 -13.91
CA GLY A 197 -15.48 -10.11 -13.72
C GLY A 197 -15.11 -10.91 -14.97
N ASN A 198 -15.03 -10.29 -16.15
CA ASN A 198 -14.59 -10.96 -17.38
C ASN A 198 -13.06 -10.91 -17.56
N GLU A 199 -12.55 -11.74 -18.48
CA GLU A 199 -11.13 -11.69 -18.84
C GLU A 199 -10.73 -10.36 -19.51
N PRO A 200 -9.47 -9.92 -19.38
CA PRO A 200 -8.99 -8.75 -20.09
C PRO A 200 -8.86 -9.04 -21.59
N GLY A 201 -8.94 -8.00 -22.40
CA GLY A 201 -8.73 -8.10 -23.85
C GLY A 201 -7.29 -8.47 -24.23
N ASP A 202 -7.11 -9.00 -25.45
CA ASP A 202 -5.82 -9.53 -25.90
C ASP A 202 -4.70 -8.49 -25.91
N ASP A 203 -5.00 -7.23 -26.20
CA ASP A 203 -4.00 -6.16 -26.19
C ASP A 203 -3.31 -6.03 -24.82
N PHE A 204 -4.07 -6.17 -23.73
CA PHE A 204 -3.54 -6.15 -22.37
C PHE A 204 -2.71 -7.40 -22.08
N LYS A 205 -3.20 -8.57 -22.50
CA LYS A 205 -2.52 -9.85 -22.31
C LYS A 205 -1.17 -9.87 -23.05
N ASP A 206 -1.16 -9.46 -24.30
CA ASP A 206 0.03 -9.38 -25.16
C ASP A 206 1.04 -8.37 -24.63
N LEU A 207 0.56 -7.20 -24.18
CA LEU A 207 1.38 -6.15 -23.58
C LEU A 207 2.19 -6.66 -22.38
N ILE A 208 1.52 -7.26 -21.40
CA ILE A 208 2.20 -7.77 -20.19
C ILE A 208 3.10 -8.95 -20.53
N THR A 209 2.61 -9.89 -21.36
CA THR A 209 3.36 -11.08 -21.76
C THR A 209 4.64 -10.72 -22.49
N MET A 210 4.59 -9.71 -23.38
CA MET A 210 5.78 -9.22 -24.09
C MET A 210 6.77 -8.56 -23.13
N ALA A 211 6.29 -7.67 -22.25
CA ALA A 211 7.15 -6.98 -21.30
C ALA A 211 7.90 -7.93 -20.35
N LEU A 212 7.22 -8.97 -19.86
CA LEU A 212 7.82 -9.96 -18.95
C LEU A 212 8.78 -10.92 -19.66
N ASN A 213 8.45 -11.35 -20.88
CA ASN A 213 9.38 -12.13 -21.71
C ASN A 213 10.68 -11.35 -21.97
N ASP A 214 10.58 -10.08 -22.37
CA ASP A 214 11.75 -9.23 -22.61
C ASP A 214 12.54 -8.97 -21.31
N TRP A 215 11.84 -8.78 -20.19
CA TRP A 215 12.48 -8.62 -18.89
C TRP A 215 13.29 -9.85 -18.49
N LYS A 216 12.74 -11.06 -18.68
CA LYS A 216 13.45 -12.32 -18.44
C LYS A 216 14.75 -12.43 -19.22
N VAL A 217 14.71 -12.07 -20.51
CA VAL A 217 15.88 -12.04 -21.39
C VAL A 217 16.91 -11.05 -20.85
N LEU A 218 16.47 -9.87 -20.42
CA LEU A 218 17.35 -8.81 -19.91
C LEU A 218 18.07 -9.20 -18.61
N VAL A 219 17.37 -9.80 -17.65
CA VAL A 219 17.95 -10.15 -16.33
C VAL A 219 18.65 -11.51 -16.32
N GLY A 220 18.63 -12.25 -17.43
CA GLY A 220 19.27 -13.56 -17.56
C GLY A 220 18.72 -14.59 -16.56
N SER A 221 17.41 -14.59 -16.30
CA SER A 221 16.77 -15.31 -15.18
C SER A 221 16.89 -16.84 -15.19
N GLY A 222 17.62 -17.46 -16.13
CA GLY A 222 17.79 -18.91 -16.24
C GLY A 222 16.50 -19.69 -16.57
N MET A 223 15.33 -19.03 -16.55
CA MET A 223 14.04 -19.60 -16.93
C MET A 223 14.01 -19.84 -18.45
N ARG A 224 13.93 -21.12 -18.84
CA ARG A 224 14.02 -21.55 -20.24
C ARG A 224 12.72 -21.39 -21.04
N GLN A 225 11.59 -21.25 -20.36
CA GLN A 225 10.28 -21.20 -21.03
C GLN A 225 9.81 -19.77 -21.25
N ARG A 226 9.40 -19.48 -22.49
CA ARG A 226 8.68 -18.26 -22.82
C ARG A 226 7.31 -18.29 -22.16
N HIS A 227 6.89 -17.13 -21.69
CA HIS A 227 5.55 -16.95 -21.16
C HIS A 227 4.51 -16.94 -22.26
N ASN A 228 3.36 -17.51 -21.92
CA ASN A 228 2.07 -17.10 -22.45
C ASN A 228 1.19 -16.59 -21.28
N TRP A 229 0.08 -15.94 -21.62
CA TRP A 229 -0.85 -15.40 -20.63
C TRP A 229 -1.28 -16.44 -19.58
N GLN A 230 -1.63 -17.66 -20.00
CA GLN A 230 -2.11 -18.72 -19.10
C GLN A 230 -1.05 -19.18 -18.09
N THR A 231 0.24 -19.12 -18.46
CA THR A 231 1.35 -19.46 -17.56
C THR A 231 1.72 -18.35 -16.58
N LEU A 232 1.36 -17.11 -16.90
CA LEU A 232 1.66 -15.92 -16.09
C LEU A 232 0.57 -15.61 -15.08
N ILE A 233 -0.67 -15.94 -15.43
CA ILE A 233 -1.83 -15.40 -14.73
C ILE A 233 -2.16 -16.21 -13.48
N ASP A 234 -2.20 -15.52 -12.34
CA ASP A 234 -2.79 -16.03 -11.13
C ASP A 234 -4.30 -15.76 -11.17
N THR A 235 -5.11 -16.80 -10.92
CA THR A 235 -6.57 -16.63 -10.83
C THR A 235 -6.91 -15.93 -9.52
N VAL A 236 -7.62 -14.80 -9.63
CA VAL A 236 -7.96 -13.96 -8.47
C VAL A 236 -9.45 -13.67 -8.43
N ARG A 237 -10.00 -13.56 -7.22
CA ARG A 237 -11.34 -13.01 -6.99
C ARG A 237 -11.22 -11.52 -6.65
N CYS A 238 -12.27 -10.77 -6.91
CA CYS A 238 -12.46 -9.41 -6.42
C CYS A 238 -13.94 -9.01 -6.45
N PRO A 239 -14.33 -7.98 -5.68
CA PRO A 239 -15.65 -7.37 -5.76
C PRO A 239 -15.98 -6.93 -7.19
N ILE A 240 -17.11 -7.38 -7.74
CA ILE A 240 -17.58 -6.98 -9.08
C ILE A 240 -18.69 -5.93 -8.98
N HIS A 241 -18.95 -5.23 -10.09
CA HIS A 241 -20.00 -4.23 -10.23
C HIS A 241 -20.92 -4.56 -11.42
N GLU A 242 -22.21 -4.34 -11.24
CA GLU A 242 -23.20 -4.39 -12.32
C GLU A 242 -23.23 -3.05 -13.07
N GLY A 243 -22.24 -2.78 -13.93
CA GLY A 243 -22.21 -1.57 -14.76
C GLY A 243 -20.83 -1.13 -15.21
N TYR A 244 -20.77 -0.13 -16.11
CA TYR A 244 -19.52 0.39 -16.68
C TYR A 244 -19.05 1.70 -16.06
N VAL A 245 -19.95 2.45 -15.40
CA VAL A 245 -19.72 3.85 -15.03
C VAL A 245 -18.76 4.00 -13.85
N GLU A 246 -18.62 2.96 -13.02
CA GLU A 246 -17.86 3.04 -11.76
C GLU A 246 -16.56 2.23 -11.75
N CYS A 247 -16.19 1.60 -12.86
CA CYS A 247 -15.00 0.74 -12.93
C CYS A 247 -13.71 1.45 -12.45
N GLY A 248 -13.58 2.75 -12.72
CA GLY A 248 -12.44 3.56 -12.25
C GLY A 248 -12.40 3.70 -10.72
N TYR A 249 -13.56 3.87 -10.06
CA TYR A 249 -13.62 3.93 -8.60
C TYR A 249 -13.36 2.56 -7.96
N PHE A 250 -13.79 1.47 -8.58
CA PHE A 250 -13.44 0.12 -8.13
C PHE A 250 -11.93 -0.12 -8.22
N VAL A 251 -11.29 0.29 -9.32
CA VAL A 251 -9.83 0.22 -9.44
C VAL A 251 -9.12 1.06 -8.37
N LEU A 252 -9.61 2.26 -8.05
CA LEU A 252 -9.11 3.05 -6.92
C LEU A 252 -9.30 2.33 -5.59
N ALA A 253 -10.47 1.72 -5.35
CA ALA A 253 -10.76 0.95 -4.14
C ALA A 253 -9.84 -0.27 -4.01
N TYR A 254 -9.60 -1.01 -5.09
CA TYR A 254 -8.66 -2.14 -5.10
C TYR A 254 -7.25 -1.70 -4.76
N MET A 255 -6.75 -0.64 -5.41
CA MET A 255 -5.42 -0.11 -5.12
C MET A 255 -5.31 0.35 -3.68
N ARG A 256 -6.34 1.02 -3.16
CA ARG A 256 -6.42 1.40 -1.75
C ARG A 256 -6.30 0.17 -0.86
N GLU A 257 -7.13 -0.85 -1.05
CA GLU A 257 -7.12 -2.09 -0.26
C GLU A 257 -5.75 -2.79 -0.30
N ILE A 258 -5.21 -3.04 -1.49
CA ILE A 258 -3.92 -3.72 -1.72
C ILE A 258 -2.78 -3.00 -1.00
N THR A 259 -2.81 -1.67 -0.99
CA THR A 259 -1.74 -0.85 -0.40
C THR A 259 -1.99 -0.48 1.06
N PHE A 260 -3.17 -0.80 1.61
CA PHE A 260 -3.56 -0.41 2.96
C PHE A 260 -2.97 -1.27 4.06
N THR A 261 -2.80 -2.58 3.83
CA THR A 261 -2.21 -3.55 4.78
C THR A 261 -1.25 -4.52 4.10
N VAL A 262 -0.46 -5.26 4.91
CA VAL A 262 0.48 -6.25 4.40
C VAL A 262 -0.25 -7.34 3.61
N ASP A 263 -1.44 -7.72 4.08
CA ASP A 263 -2.30 -8.74 3.50
C ASP A 263 -3.43 -8.17 2.63
N GLY A 264 -3.32 -6.89 2.23
CA GLY A 264 -4.39 -6.18 1.50
C GLY A 264 -4.82 -6.88 0.22
N LEU A 265 -3.92 -7.63 -0.41
CA LEU A 265 -4.20 -8.47 -1.57
C LEU A 265 -5.12 -9.66 -1.22
N VAL A 266 -4.88 -10.32 -0.08
CA VAL A 266 -5.72 -11.42 0.43
C VAL A 266 -7.08 -10.88 0.88
N VAL A 267 -7.09 -9.72 1.53
CA VAL A 267 -8.32 -9.03 1.91
C VAL A 267 -9.17 -8.74 0.67
N LEU A 268 -8.57 -8.19 -0.40
CA LEU A 268 -9.28 -7.94 -1.64
C LEU A 268 -9.83 -9.23 -2.28
N GLN A 269 -9.04 -10.31 -2.28
CA GLN A 269 -9.45 -11.60 -2.86
C GLN A 269 -10.57 -12.32 -2.09
N THR A 270 -10.72 -12.01 -0.81
CA THR A 270 -11.77 -12.57 0.04
C THR A 270 -12.99 -11.66 0.17
N LYS A 271 -12.93 -10.44 -0.38
CA LYS A 271 -14.03 -9.48 -0.35
C LYS A 271 -15.06 -9.78 -1.44
N ASP A 272 -16.32 -9.94 -1.04
CA ASP A 272 -17.41 -10.30 -1.96
C ASP A 272 -17.93 -9.10 -2.76
N PHE A 273 -18.17 -7.96 -2.09
CA PHE A 273 -18.70 -6.74 -2.72
C PHE A 273 -18.23 -5.48 -1.99
N TYR A 274 -18.39 -4.33 -2.65
CA TYR A 274 -18.31 -3.02 -2.00
C TYR A 274 -19.71 -2.48 -1.75
N THR A 275 -19.94 -1.95 -0.56
CA THR A 275 -21.18 -1.24 -0.23
C THR A 275 -21.16 0.18 -0.83
N ASP A 276 -22.33 0.81 -0.93
CA ASP A 276 -22.42 2.23 -1.30
C ASP A 276 -21.64 3.14 -0.35
N ALA A 277 -21.53 2.76 0.93
CA ALA A 277 -20.74 3.48 1.91
C ALA A 277 -19.23 3.36 1.61
N ASP A 278 -18.75 2.16 1.28
CA ASP A 278 -17.35 1.94 0.87
C ASP A 278 -17.00 2.80 -0.36
N MET A 279 -17.87 2.76 -1.39
CA MET A 279 -17.65 3.51 -2.61
C MET A 279 -17.75 5.02 -2.38
N SER A 280 -18.69 5.46 -1.55
CA SER A 280 -18.81 6.86 -1.16
C SER A 280 -17.56 7.35 -0.43
N LEU A 281 -16.97 6.53 0.44
CA LEU A 281 -15.71 6.86 1.11
C LEU A 281 -14.59 7.08 0.09
N VAL A 282 -14.42 6.17 -0.88
CA VAL A 282 -13.40 6.30 -1.94
C VAL A 282 -13.61 7.58 -2.76
N ARG A 283 -14.85 7.88 -3.15
CA ARG A 283 -15.19 9.12 -3.88
C ARG A 283 -14.84 10.37 -3.06
N HIS A 284 -15.22 10.40 -1.78
CA HIS A 284 -14.98 11.53 -0.89
C HIS A 284 -13.50 11.74 -0.58
N GLU A 285 -12.75 10.67 -0.29
CA GLU A 285 -11.31 10.75 -0.07
C GLU A 285 -10.60 11.28 -1.33
N TRP A 286 -10.98 10.79 -2.51
CA TRP A 286 -10.37 11.19 -3.78
C TRP A 286 -10.68 12.64 -4.15
N ILE A 287 -11.96 13.07 -4.07
CA ILE A 287 -12.32 14.46 -4.38
C ILE A 287 -11.69 15.44 -3.38
N THR A 288 -11.66 15.08 -2.09
CA THR A 288 -11.00 15.89 -1.06
C THR A 288 -9.51 16.05 -1.33
N PHE A 289 -8.86 15.03 -1.88
CA PHE A 289 -7.47 15.10 -2.31
C PHE A 289 -7.29 16.01 -3.54
N VAL A 290 -8.06 15.79 -4.62
CA VAL A 290 -7.93 16.54 -5.88
C VAL A 290 -8.24 18.03 -5.71
N MET A 291 -9.25 18.36 -4.90
CA MET A 291 -9.62 19.76 -4.62
C MET A 291 -8.52 20.56 -3.90
N ARG A 292 -7.43 19.91 -3.44
CA ARG A 292 -6.26 20.62 -2.89
C ARG A 292 -5.36 21.21 -3.99
N PHE A 293 -5.56 20.79 -5.24
CA PHE A 293 -4.72 21.17 -6.39
C PHE A 293 -5.44 22.05 -7.41
N ILE A 294 -6.70 22.41 -7.13
CA ILE A 294 -7.57 23.27 -7.94
C ILE A 294 -7.88 24.52 -7.12
#